data_AF-A0AB39QIS2-F1
#
_entry.id   AF-A0AB39QIS2-F1
#
_cell.length_a   1.000
_cell.length_b   1.000
_cell.length_c   1.000
_cell.angle_alpha   90.00
_cell.angle_beta   90.00
_cell.angle_gamma   90.00
#
_symmetry.space_group_name_H-M   'P 1'
#
loop_
_entity.id
_entity.type
_entity.pdbx_description
1 polymer ?
#
loop_
_entity_poly.entity_id
_entity_poly.type
_entity_poly.pdbx_seq_one_letter_code
_entity_poly.pdbx_strand_id
1 'polypeptide(L)'
;MTTDALAAWLQVRSQIDWNSAAGRIPDPVEPVVDGLATWCSEQGRSSDLARSRRLLAALARSRMDACHRHPLTCTLLTGWQQLVLGMPEVQFRQGDAFAKGGRERYALTSHTERTFEQCLRESADRRIPLASRAARAYLDVIFFHPFPDGNARLAMLTLAYVLESEGVRLDQVGPLQTTRYADDAVGAADLAALVFILIRSTRQRATRLRQ
;
A
#
# COMPACT_ATOMS: atom_id res chain seq x y z
N MET A 1 16.51 -9.12 22.59
CA MET A 1 15.04 -8.96 22.53
C MET A 1 14.67 -8.55 21.12
N THR A 2 13.70 -9.22 20.49
CA THR A 2 13.19 -8.80 19.17
C THR A 2 12.29 -7.60 19.36
N THR A 3 12.65 -6.45 18.79
CA THR A 3 11.84 -5.22 18.84
C THR A 3 10.47 -5.47 18.20
N ASP A 4 9.41 -4.98 18.85
CA ASP A 4 8.06 -5.03 18.30
C ASP A 4 7.88 -3.94 17.25
N ALA A 5 8.02 -4.34 15.98
CA ALA A 5 7.92 -3.45 14.85
C ALA A 5 6.51 -2.87 14.68
N LEU A 6 5.46 -3.58 15.11
CA LEU A 6 4.11 -3.00 15.07
C LEU A 6 3.97 -1.87 16.08
N ALA A 7 4.44 -2.08 17.31
CA ALA A 7 4.41 -1.03 18.34
C ALA A 7 5.25 0.19 17.93
N ALA A 8 6.46 -0.04 17.40
CA ALA A 8 7.32 1.03 16.89
C ALA A 8 6.63 1.82 15.76
N TRP A 9 6.00 1.12 14.81
CA TRP A 9 5.25 1.76 13.74
C TRP A 9 4.11 2.62 14.27
N LEU A 10 3.29 2.11 15.18
CA LEU A 10 2.16 2.87 15.73
C LEU A 10 2.63 4.15 16.45
N GLN A 11 3.76 4.08 17.15
CA GLN A 11 4.39 5.26 17.76
C GLN A 11 4.83 6.26 16.70
N VAL A 12 5.66 5.84 15.73
CA VAL A 12 6.16 6.69 14.65
C VAL A 12 5.02 7.32 13.83
N ARG A 13 4.04 6.50 13.45
CA ARG A 13 2.85 6.90 12.69
C ARG A 13 2.12 8.08 13.31
N SER A 14 2.06 8.13 14.65
CA SER A 14 1.38 9.19 15.41
C SER A 14 2.18 10.50 15.51
N GLN A 15 3.50 10.45 15.29
CA GLN A 15 4.40 11.60 15.42
C GLN A 15 4.57 12.38 14.10
N ILE A 16 4.31 11.73 12.97
CA ILE A 16 4.47 12.34 11.64
C ILE A 16 3.32 13.32 11.39
N ASP A 17 3.66 14.57 11.01
CA ASP A 17 2.67 15.49 10.46
C ASP A 17 2.36 15.12 9.00
N TRP A 18 1.38 14.23 8.83
CA TRP A 18 0.94 13.77 7.52
C TRP A 18 0.37 14.89 6.64
N ASN A 19 -0.03 16.05 7.20
CA ASN A 19 -0.51 17.19 6.41
C ASN A 19 0.61 17.90 5.64
N SER A 20 1.83 17.90 6.18
CA SER A 20 2.98 18.56 5.57
C SER A 20 3.97 17.59 4.90
N ALA A 21 3.85 16.28 5.15
CA ALA A 21 4.72 15.25 4.55
C ALA A 21 4.66 15.18 3.01
N ALA A 22 3.60 15.70 2.38
CA ALA A 22 3.49 15.81 0.94
C ALA A 22 2.67 17.04 0.52
N GLY A 23 2.94 17.55 -0.68
CA GLY A 23 2.17 18.65 -1.25
C GLY A 23 0.79 18.22 -1.74
N ARG A 24 -0.07 19.20 -2.02
CA ARG A 24 -1.33 18.97 -2.74
C ARG A 24 -1.04 18.60 -4.20
N ILE A 25 -1.77 17.62 -4.70
CA ILE A 25 -1.73 17.26 -6.11
C ILE A 25 -2.94 17.88 -6.84
N PRO A 26 -2.77 18.33 -8.09
CA PRO A 26 -3.89 18.76 -8.93
C PRO A 26 -4.61 17.56 -9.57
N ASP A 27 -5.60 17.83 -10.44
CA ASP A 27 -6.54 16.93 -11.18
C ASP A 27 -6.11 15.46 -11.40
N PRO A 28 -7.08 14.54 -11.63
CA PRO A 28 -6.83 13.14 -11.99
C PRO A 28 -5.65 12.95 -12.95
N VAL A 29 -4.81 11.95 -12.65
CA VAL A 29 -3.59 11.66 -13.41
C VAL A 29 -3.72 10.29 -14.03
N GLU A 30 -3.87 10.27 -15.34
CA GLU A 30 -3.85 9.06 -16.14
C GLU A 30 -2.49 8.91 -16.86
N PRO A 31 -1.71 7.87 -16.54
CA PRO A 31 -0.44 7.63 -17.17
C PRO A 31 -0.60 7.07 -18.58
N VAL A 32 0.44 7.20 -19.41
CA VAL A 32 0.49 6.53 -20.72
C VAL A 32 0.73 5.02 -20.56
N VAL A 33 1.53 4.63 -19.56
CA VAL A 33 1.80 3.24 -19.19
C VAL A 33 1.45 3.07 -17.72
N ASP A 34 0.70 2.03 -17.37
CA ASP A 34 0.34 1.76 -15.99
C ASP A 34 1.48 1.03 -15.26
N GLY A 35 2.25 1.78 -14.45
CA GLY A 35 3.44 1.27 -13.79
C GLY A 35 3.16 0.14 -12.82
N LEU A 36 1.98 0.14 -12.18
CA LEU A 36 1.61 -0.94 -11.27
C LEU A 36 1.17 -2.18 -12.02
N ALA A 37 0.46 -2.05 -13.15
CA ALA A 37 0.14 -3.19 -14.00
C ALA A 37 1.40 -3.82 -14.63
N THR A 38 2.36 -2.98 -15.06
CA THR A 38 3.68 -3.44 -15.52
C THR A 38 4.38 -4.22 -14.41
N TRP A 39 4.48 -3.64 -13.21
CA TRP A 39 5.07 -4.33 -12.06
C TRP A 39 4.37 -5.66 -11.75
N CYS A 40 3.05 -5.69 -11.69
CA CYS A 40 2.29 -6.93 -11.44
C CYS A 40 2.60 -8.01 -12.48
N SER A 41 2.85 -7.61 -13.74
CA SER A 41 3.19 -8.53 -14.82
C SER A 41 4.61 -9.09 -14.66
N GLU A 42 5.56 -8.25 -14.25
CA GLU A 42 6.98 -8.57 -14.04
C GLU A 42 7.27 -9.36 -12.76
N GLN A 43 6.33 -9.39 -11.80
CA GLN A 43 6.47 -10.12 -10.53
C GLN A 43 6.51 -11.66 -10.68
N GLY A 44 6.29 -12.17 -11.90
CA GLY A 44 6.52 -13.57 -12.25
C GLY A 44 7.92 -13.76 -12.79
N ARG A 45 8.69 -14.68 -12.20
CA ARG A 45 9.77 -15.34 -12.96
C ARG A 45 9.15 -16.02 -14.18
N SER A 46 9.93 -16.30 -15.23
CA SER A 46 9.44 -17.02 -16.44
C SER A 46 8.65 -18.30 -16.14
N SER A 47 8.76 -18.86 -14.94
CA SER A 47 8.08 -20.07 -14.46
C SER A 47 6.78 -19.87 -13.66
N ASP A 48 6.33 -18.64 -13.33
CA ASP A 48 5.11 -18.43 -12.51
C ASP A 48 4.17 -17.36 -13.08
N LEU A 49 3.70 -17.60 -14.31
CA LEU A 49 2.67 -16.78 -14.97
C LEU A 49 1.34 -16.76 -14.21
N ALA A 50 1.04 -17.82 -13.45
CA ALA A 50 -0.18 -17.91 -12.66
C ALA A 50 -0.20 -16.85 -11.55
N ARG A 51 0.93 -16.64 -10.87
CA ARG A 51 1.06 -15.59 -9.86
C ARG A 51 0.91 -14.18 -10.43
N SER A 52 1.53 -13.87 -11.58
CA SER A 52 1.34 -12.57 -12.23
C SER A 52 -0.13 -12.33 -12.59
N ARG A 53 -0.81 -13.33 -13.18
CA ARG A 53 -2.26 -13.24 -13.50
C ARG A 53 -3.12 -12.99 -12.26
N ARG A 54 -2.84 -13.70 -11.17
CA ARG A 54 -3.53 -13.53 -9.89
C ARG A 54 -3.34 -12.13 -9.32
N LEU A 55 -2.11 -11.60 -9.38
CA LEU A 55 -1.81 -10.25 -8.90
C LEU A 55 -2.46 -9.16 -9.78
N LEU A 56 -2.50 -9.35 -11.10
CA LEU A 56 -3.26 -8.48 -12.01
C LEU A 56 -4.76 -8.52 -11.74
N ALA A 57 -5.34 -9.69 -11.46
CA ALA A 57 -6.74 -9.82 -11.07
C ALA A 57 -7.02 -9.10 -9.74
N ALA A 58 -6.12 -9.23 -8.76
CA ALA A 58 -6.21 -8.50 -7.50
C ALA A 58 -6.12 -6.98 -7.70
N LEU A 59 -5.25 -6.51 -8.58
CA LEU A 59 -5.17 -5.09 -8.98
C LEU A 59 -6.47 -4.61 -9.60
N ALA A 60 -7.01 -5.33 -10.59
CA ALA A 60 -8.28 -4.99 -11.21
C ALA A 60 -9.42 -4.93 -10.17
N ARG A 61 -9.47 -5.90 -9.24
CA ARG A 61 -10.45 -5.90 -8.16
C ARG A 61 -10.31 -4.69 -7.23
N SER A 62 -9.09 -4.39 -6.80
CA SER A 62 -8.83 -3.24 -5.93
C SER A 62 -9.25 -1.91 -6.56
N ARG A 63 -9.09 -1.77 -7.88
CA ARG A 63 -9.52 -0.58 -8.61
C ARG A 63 -11.03 -0.48 -8.73
N MET A 64 -11.72 -1.57 -9.02
CA MET A 64 -13.18 -1.57 -9.02
C MET A 64 -13.72 -1.15 -7.66
N ASP A 65 -13.17 -1.70 -6.57
CA ASP A 65 -13.56 -1.33 -5.21
C ASP A 65 -13.31 0.17 -4.93
N ALA A 66 -12.20 0.73 -5.43
CA ALA A 66 -11.90 2.17 -5.33
C ALA A 66 -12.89 3.03 -6.14
N CYS A 67 -13.21 2.63 -7.37
CA CYS A 67 -14.19 3.31 -8.23
C CYS A 67 -15.59 3.33 -7.59
N HIS A 68 -15.99 2.23 -6.94
CA HIS A 68 -17.24 2.14 -6.19
C HIS A 68 -17.18 2.80 -4.81
N ARG A 69 -16.01 3.30 -4.40
CA ARG A 69 -15.77 3.93 -3.09
C ARG A 69 -16.15 3.03 -1.91
N HIS A 70 -15.97 1.71 -2.08
CA HIS A 70 -16.10 0.78 -0.97
C HIS A 70 -15.11 1.15 0.12
N PRO A 71 -15.50 1.34 1.39
CA PRO A 71 -14.55 1.65 2.45
C PRO A 71 -13.43 0.64 2.53
N LEU A 72 -12.20 1.11 2.76
CA LEU A 72 -11.05 0.24 2.95
C LEU A 72 -11.16 -0.45 4.32
N THR A 73 -11.37 -1.77 4.31
CA THR A 73 -11.57 -2.61 5.51
C THR A 73 -10.72 -3.87 5.46
N CYS A 74 -10.58 -4.57 6.59
CA CYS A 74 -9.95 -5.89 6.63
C CYS A 74 -10.62 -6.86 5.65
N THR A 75 -11.95 -6.89 5.58
CA THR A 75 -12.70 -7.75 4.66
C THR A 75 -12.34 -7.50 3.20
N LEU A 76 -12.21 -6.23 2.80
CA LEU A 76 -11.84 -5.86 1.43
C LEU A 76 -10.42 -6.36 1.10
N LEU A 77 -9.47 -6.10 2.01
CA LEU A 77 -8.08 -6.56 1.89
C LEU A 77 -7.97 -8.08 1.84
N THR A 78 -8.76 -8.80 2.65
CA THR A 78 -8.83 -10.27 2.62
C THR A 78 -9.27 -10.78 1.25
N GLY A 79 -10.29 -10.17 0.63
CA GLY A 79 -10.72 -10.54 -0.72
C GLY A 79 -9.64 -10.34 -1.78
N TRP A 80 -8.86 -9.26 -1.69
CA TRP A 80 -7.70 -9.06 -2.56
C TRP A 80 -6.59 -10.07 -2.28
N GLN A 81 -6.35 -10.37 -1.01
CA GLN A 81 -5.32 -11.30 -0.57
C GLN A 81 -5.61 -12.75 -1.02
N GLN A 82 -6.88 -13.17 -1.01
CA GLN A 82 -7.32 -14.45 -1.59
C GLN A 82 -6.88 -14.57 -3.05
N LEU A 83 -7.06 -13.52 -3.85
CA LEU A 83 -6.56 -13.46 -5.23
C LEU A 83 -5.04 -13.51 -5.27
N VAL A 84 -4.34 -12.68 -4.48
CA VAL A 84 -2.87 -12.63 -4.44
C VAL A 84 -2.25 -14.01 -4.13
N LEU A 85 -2.83 -14.74 -3.17
CA LEU A 85 -2.35 -16.06 -2.77
C LEU A 85 -2.88 -17.20 -3.65
N GLY A 86 -3.99 -16.98 -4.36
CA GLY A 86 -4.69 -18.05 -5.08
C GLY A 86 -5.35 -19.04 -4.14
N MET A 87 -5.79 -18.57 -2.97
CA MET A 87 -6.42 -19.37 -1.92
C MET A 87 -7.86 -18.91 -1.73
N PRO A 88 -8.83 -19.85 -1.63
CA PRO A 88 -10.24 -19.49 -1.46
C PRO A 88 -10.51 -18.83 -0.10
N GLU A 89 -9.70 -19.17 0.91
CA GLU A 89 -9.82 -18.64 2.25
C GLU A 89 -8.48 -18.11 2.73
N VAL A 90 -8.51 -16.89 3.26
CA VAL A 90 -7.38 -16.25 3.93
C VAL A 90 -7.96 -15.53 5.14
N GLN A 91 -7.26 -15.55 6.26
CA GLN A 91 -7.70 -14.92 7.50
C GLN A 91 -6.62 -13.98 8.01
N PHE A 92 -7.04 -12.97 8.76
CA PHE A 92 -6.12 -12.16 9.55
C PHE A 92 -5.32 -13.09 10.49
N ARG A 93 -4.04 -12.77 10.69
CA ARG A 93 -3.13 -13.61 11.47
C ARG A 93 -3.65 -13.86 12.88
N GLN A 94 -3.45 -15.08 13.36
CA GLN A 94 -3.88 -15.55 14.69
C GLN A 94 -2.74 -15.60 15.72
N GLY A 95 -1.54 -15.17 15.31
CA GLY A 95 -0.39 -15.02 16.19
C GLY A 95 0.54 -13.91 15.72
N ASP A 96 1.66 -13.79 16.40
CA ASP A 96 2.74 -12.89 16.01
C ASP A 96 3.19 -13.18 14.57
N ALA A 97 3.46 -12.11 13.81
CA ALA A 97 4.13 -12.24 12.53
C ALA A 97 5.62 -11.91 12.67
N PHE A 98 6.42 -12.45 11.77
CA PHE A 98 7.86 -12.23 11.76
C PHE A 98 8.34 -11.93 10.34
N ALA A 99 9.25 -10.97 10.20
CA ALA A 99 9.88 -10.63 8.93
C ALA A 99 11.40 -10.48 9.08
N LYS A 100 12.07 -10.29 7.93
CA LYS A 100 13.53 -10.06 7.82
C LYS A 100 14.36 -11.17 8.52
N GLY A 101 13.91 -12.41 8.41
CA GLY A 101 14.53 -13.58 9.05
C GLY A 101 14.34 -13.61 10.57
N GLY A 102 13.20 -13.13 11.07
CA GLY A 102 12.88 -13.10 12.51
C GLY A 102 13.40 -11.87 13.26
N ARG A 103 14.08 -10.94 12.56
CA ARG A 103 14.59 -9.70 13.15
C ARG A 103 13.49 -8.71 13.52
N GLU A 104 12.36 -8.76 12.82
CA GLU A 104 11.18 -7.96 13.12
C GLU A 104 10.07 -8.89 13.60
N ARG A 105 9.53 -8.60 14.78
CA ARG A 105 8.32 -9.22 15.31
C ARG A 105 7.20 -8.19 15.26
N TYR A 106 6.02 -8.61 14.81
CA TYR A 106 4.80 -7.81 14.85
C TYR A 106 3.87 -8.46 15.85
N ALA A 107 3.75 -7.90 17.06
CA ALA A 107 2.93 -8.52 18.10
C ALA A 107 1.45 -8.61 17.68
N LEU A 108 0.78 -9.70 18.04
CA LEU A 108 -0.68 -9.77 18.00
C LEU A 108 -1.26 -9.48 19.38
N THR A 109 -2.22 -8.57 19.43
CA THR A 109 -3.05 -8.30 20.61
C THR A 109 -4.51 -8.43 20.23
N SER A 110 -5.39 -8.53 21.22
CA SER A 110 -6.85 -8.53 21.01
C SER A 110 -7.38 -7.25 20.34
N HIS A 111 -6.57 -6.19 20.27
CA HIS A 111 -6.95 -4.91 19.66
C HIS A 111 -6.33 -4.70 18.27
N THR A 112 -5.43 -5.58 17.83
CA THR A 112 -4.63 -5.35 16.61
C THR A 112 -5.50 -5.19 15.37
N GLU A 113 -6.46 -6.09 15.15
CA GLU A 113 -7.34 -6.01 13.97
C GLU A 113 -8.22 -4.75 13.99
N ARG A 114 -8.80 -4.40 15.15
CA ARG A 114 -9.58 -3.16 15.31
C ARG A 114 -8.74 -1.91 15.05
N THR A 115 -7.51 -1.89 15.56
CA THR A 115 -6.57 -0.78 15.36
C THR A 115 -6.18 -0.68 13.88
N PHE A 116 -6.00 -1.82 13.21
CA PHE A 116 -5.74 -1.85 11.77
C PHE A 116 -6.91 -1.27 10.98
N GLU A 117 -8.14 -1.68 11.27
CA GLU A 117 -9.34 -1.12 10.61
C GLU A 117 -9.50 0.38 10.83
N GLN A 118 -9.15 0.89 12.02
CA GLN A 118 -9.11 2.32 12.26
C GLN A 118 -8.07 3.00 11.36
N CYS A 119 -6.85 2.46 11.31
CA CYS A 119 -5.78 3.00 10.47
C CYS A 119 -6.15 3.03 8.98
N LEU A 120 -6.81 1.96 8.49
CA LEU A 120 -7.33 1.89 7.12
C LEU A 120 -8.39 2.96 6.86
N ARG A 121 -9.35 3.16 7.76
CA ARG A 121 -10.40 4.20 7.62
C ARG A 121 -9.82 5.61 7.55
N GLU A 122 -8.77 5.88 8.31
CA GLU A 122 -8.13 7.20 8.27
C GLU A 122 -7.55 7.54 6.88
N SER A 123 -7.24 6.55 6.03
CA SER A 123 -6.78 6.78 4.64
C SER A 123 -7.82 7.49 3.76
N ALA A 124 -9.09 7.55 4.19
CA ALA A 124 -10.16 8.28 3.51
C ALA A 124 -10.24 9.77 3.92
N ASP A 125 -9.48 10.23 4.92
CA ASP A 125 -9.53 11.61 5.39
C ASP A 125 -8.93 12.60 4.38
N ARG A 126 -9.77 13.19 3.53
CA ARG A 126 -9.39 14.12 2.46
C ARG A 126 -8.71 15.41 2.90
N ARG A 127 -8.66 15.71 4.20
CA ARG A 127 -7.86 16.83 4.72
C ARG A 127 -6.35 16.54 4.59
N ILE A 128 -5.98 15.26 4.63
CA ILE A 128 -4.60 14.80 4.45
C ILE A 128 -4.28 14.69 2.95
N PRO A 129 -3.12 15.20 2.48
CA PRO A 129 -2.68 15.07 1.09
C PRO A 129 -2.74 13.62 0.57
N LEU A 130 -3.14 13.43 -0.69
CA LEU A 130 -3.34 12.08 -1.25
C LEU A 130 -2.08 11.20 -1.13
N ALA A 131 -0.91 11.75 -1.46
CA ALA A 131 0.34 11.00 -1.37
C ALA A 131 0.66 10.55 0.05
N SER A 132 0.39 11.39 1.06
CA SER A 132 0.49 11.03 2.48
C SER A 132 -0.49 9.92 2.86
N ARG A 133 -1.76 9.99 2.42
CA ARG A 133 -2.76 8.94 2.68
C ARG A 133 -2.34 7.59 2.09
N ALA A 134 -1.87 7.60 0.85
CA ALA A 134 -1.46 6.41 0.12
C ALA A 134 -0.19 5.78 0.75
N ALA A 135 0.80 6.59 1.09
CA ALA A 135 2.00 6.15 1.80
C ALA A 135 1.68 5.57 3.18
N ARG A 136 0.81 6.24 3.96
CA ARG A 136 0.41 5.75 5.28
C ARG A 136 -0.33 4.42 5.18
N ALA A 137 -1.28 4.28 4.26
CA ALA A 137 -2.03 3.03 4.07
C ALA A 137 -1.11 1.88 3.61
N TYR A 138 -0.12 2.16 2.75
CA TYR A 138 0.93 1.20 2.40
C TYR A 138 1.70 0.71 3.63
N LEU A 139 2.20 1.64 4.45
CA LEU A 139 2.99 1.32 5.64
C LEU A 139 2.17 0.61 6.71
N ASP A 140 0.90 0.99 6.87
CA ASP A 140 -0.05 0.30 7.74
C ASP A 140 -0.15 -1.19 7.35
N VAL A 141 -0.30 -1.53 6.06
CA VAL A 141 -0.31 -2.95 5.65
C VAL A 141 1.03 -3.64 5.91
N ILE A 142 2.16 -2.98 5.62
CA ILE A 142 3.50 -3.55 5.81
C ILE A 142 3.74 -3.92 7.29
N PHE A 143 3.40 -3.02 8.22
CA PHE A 143 3.77 -3.15 9.64
C PHE A 143 2.68 -3.79 10.51
N PHE A 144 1.41 -3.75 10.12
CA PHE A 144 0.41 -4.65 10.72
C PHE A 144 0.65 -6.11 10.32
N HIS A 145 1.21 -6.31 9.12
CA HIS A 145 1.56 -7.60 8.55
C HIS A 145 0.37 -8.58 8.64
N PRO A 146 -0.81 -8.21 8.11
CA PRO A 146 -2.08 -8.85 8.46
C PRO A 146 -2.17 -10.33 8.07
N PHE A 147 -1.39 -10.77 7.08
CA PHE A 147 -1.46 -12.12 6.53
C PHE A 147 -0.11 -12.87 6.64
N PRO A 148 -0.08 -14.21 6.52
CA PRO A 148 1.16 -14.98 6.59
C PRO A 148 2.16 -14.76 5.44
N ASP A 149 1.67 -14.39 4.25
CA ASP A 149 2.49 -14.04 3.08
C ASP A 149 1.80 -12.91 2.30
N GLY A 150 2.48 -12.31 1.33
CA GLY A 150 1.86 -11.42 0.35
C GLY A 150 1.63 -9.99 0.83
N ASN A 151 1.96 -9.64 2.07
CA ASN A 151 1.73 -8.30 2.62
C ASN A 151 2.37 -7.19 1.80
N ALA A 152 3.58 -7.39 1.25
CA ALA A 152 4.20 -6.40 0.36
C ALA A 152 3.41 -6.19 -0.94
N ARG A 153 2.83 -7.27 -1.51
CA ARG A 153 1.97 -7.18 -2.69
C ARG A 153 0.65 -6.49 -2.34
N LEU A 154 0.05 -6.86 -1.21
CA LEU A 154 -1.16 -6.24 -0.70
C LEU A 154 -0.97 -4.75 -0.41
N ALA A 155 0.17 -4.35 0.19
CA ALA A 155 0.47 -2.96 0.46
C ALA A 155 0.52 -2.12 -0.82
N MET A 156 1.09 -2.66 -1.91
CA MET A 156 1.07 -2.00 -3.22
C MET A 156 -0.35 -1.87 -3.77
N LEU A 157 -1.21 -2.88 -3.61
CA LEU A 157 -2.63 -2.81 -4.00
C LEU A 157 -3.40 -1.77 -3.16
N THR A 158 -3.13 -1.70 -1.87
CA THR A 158 -3.72 -0.71 -0.96
C THR A 158 -3.30 0.71 -1.32
N LEU A 159 -2.02 0.92 -1.64
CA LEU A 159 -1.53 2.20 -2.18
C LEU A 159 -2.29 2.55 -3.48
N ALA A 160 -2.41 1.60 -4.38
CA ALA A 160 -3.12 1.78 -5.66
C ALA A 160 -4.58 2.16 -5.46
N TYR A 161 -5.29 1.47 -4.55
CA TYR A 161 -6.67 1.78 -4.20
C TYR A 161 -6.82 3.23 -3.74
N VAL A 162 -5.94 3.71 -2.85
CA VAL A 162 -6.03 5.08 -2.33
C VAL A 162 -5.82 6.09 -3.47
N LEU A 163 -4.85 5.86 -4.35
CA LEU A 163 -4.62 6.71 -5.51
C LEU A 163 -5.79 6.68 -6.51
N GLU A 164 -6.30 5.48 -6.82
CA GLU A 164 -7.40 5.26 -7.74
C GLU A 164 -8.69 5.94 -7.26
N SER A 165 -8.93 5.98 -5.95
CA SER A 165 -10.11 6.65 -5.35
C SER A 165 -10.19 8.15 -5.66
N GLU A 166 -9.07 8.76 -6.04
CA GLU A 166 -8.97 10.16 -6.48
C GLU A 166 -8.57 10.27 -7.98
N GLY A 167 -8.68 9.18 -8.74
CA GLY A 167 -8.41 9.16 -10.19
C GLY A 167 -6.92 9.29 -10.55
N VAL A 168 -6.02 8.81 -9.69
CA VAL A 168 -4.57 8.89 -9.92
C VAL A 168 -4.00 7.49 -10.11
N ARG A 169 -3.21 7.32 -11.18
CA ARG A 169 -2.35 6.13 -11.40
C ARG A 169 -0.92 6.57 -11.65
N LEU A 170 0.03 5.74 -11.24
CA LEU A 170 1.46 5.98 -11.44
C LEU A 170 1.95 5.27 -12.69
N ASP A 171 2.84 5.90 -13.43
CA ASP A 171 3.51 5.24 -14.57
C ASP A 171 4.74 4.42 -14.18
N GLN A 172 5.25 4.62 -12.96
CA GLN A 172 6.38 3.88 -12.40
C GLN A 172 6.19 3.66 -10.91
N VAL A 173 6.49 2.44 -10.46
CA VAL A 173 6.41 2.06 -9.04
C VAL A 173 7.72 1.45 -8.52
N GLY A 174 8.73 1.27 -9.38
CA GLY A 174 10.05 0.75 -9.00
C GLY A 174 10.66 1.45 -7.79
N PRO A 175 10.68 2.81 -7.72
CA PRO A 175 11.21 3.53 -6.57
C PRO A 175 10.52 3.24 -5.23
N LEU A 176 9.29 2.70 -5.24
CA LEU A 176 8.56 2.33 -4.02
C LEU A 176 9.09 1.02 -3.40
N GLN A 177 9.85 0.22 -4.16
CA GLN A 177 10.35 -1.11 -3.77
C GLN A 177 11.63 -1.03 -2.92
N THR A 178 11.67 -0.13 -1.95
CA THR A 178 12.77 -0.03 -0.99
C THR A 178 12.37 -0.60 0.36
N THR A 179 13.37 -1.05 1.13
CA THR A 179 13.15 -1.54 2.50
C THR A 179 12.67 -0.38 3.38
N ARG A 180 11.66 -0.65 4.21
CA ARG A 180 11.12 0.30 5.20
C ARG A 180 11.38 -0.23 6.61
N TYR A 181 11.47 0.68 7.57
CA TYR A 181 11.73 0.40 8.97
C TYR A 181 10.64 1.04 9.82
N ALA A 182 10.18 0.31 10.84
CA ALA A 182 9.02 0.71 11.64
C ALA A 182 9.31 1.90 12.57
N ASP A 183 10.58 2.06 12.93
CA ASP A 183 11.11 3.11 13.81
C ASP A 183 11.66 4.33 13.05
N ASP A 184 11.49 4.38 11.73
CA ASP A 184 12.03 5.44 10.87
C ASP A 184 10.95 6.43 10.43
N ALA A 185 10.74 7.47 11.26
CA ALA A 185 9.79 8.54 10.97
C ALA A 185 10.15 9.34 9.71
N VAL A 186 11.44 9.57 9.46
CA VAL A 186 11.92 10.30 8.29
C VAL A 186 11.65 9.49 7.03
N GLY A 187 12.01 8.20 7.02
CA GLY A 187 11.76 7.31 5.89
C GLY A 187 10.27 7.10 5.59
N ALA A 188 9.40 7.19 6.59
CA ALA A 188 7.95 7.16 6.40
C ALA A 188 7.42 8.46 5.76
N ALA A 189 7.89 9.64 6.20
CA ALA A 189 7.55 10.91 5.57
C ALA A 189 8.12 11.01 4.14
N ASP A 190 9.35 10.52 3.92
CA ASP A 190 10.00 10.46 2.61
C ASP A 190 9.23 9.57 1.64
N LEU A 191 8.55 8.52 2.11
CA LEU A 191 7.66 7.74 1.24
C LEU A 191 6.49 8.60 0.74
N ALA A 192 5.88 9.43 1.58
CA ALA A 192 4.83 10.35 1.14
C ALA A 192 5.35 11.36 0.11
N ALA A 193 6.54 11.94 0.36
CA ALA A 193 7.20 12.82 -0.59
C ALA A 193 7.54 12.12 -1.91
N LEU A 194 8.01 10.87 -1.86
CA LEU A 194 8.30 10.06 -3.05
C LEU A 194 7.03 9.77 -3.87
N VAL A 195 5.94 9.35 -3.22
CA VAL A 195 4.65 9.15 -3.90
C VAL A 195 4.20 10.45 -4.58
N PHE A 196 4.34 11.59 -3.90
CA PHE A 196 4.03 12.90 -4.49
C PHE A 196 4.88 13.21 -5.74
N ILE A 197 6.19 12.96 -5.68
CA ILE A 197 7.10 13.14 -6.81
C ILE A 197 6.71 12.23 -7.98
N LEU A 198 6.35 10.97 -7.71
CA LEU A 198 5.92 10.02 -8.74
C LEU A 198 4.62 10.47 -9.42
N ILE A 199 3.64 10.97 -8.67
CA ILE A 199 2.40 11.51 -9.23
C ILE A 199 2.69 12.68 -10.17
N ARG A 200 3.52 13.64 -9.72
CA ARG A 200 3.89 14.80 -10.54
C ARG A 200 4.65 14.41 -11.80
N SER A 201 5.60 13.48 -11.67
CA SER A 201 6.41 12.99 -12.78
C SER A 201 5.55 12.26 -13.82
N THR A 202 4.59 11.46 -13.34
CA THR A 202 3.61 10.78 -14.19
C THR A 202 2.81 11.79 -15.00
N ARG A 203 2.25 12.81 -14.35
CA ARG A 203 1.48 13.87 -15.02
C ARG A 203 2.32 14.59 -16.08
N GLN A 204 3.54 14.97 -15.74
CA GLN A 204 4.43 15.67 -16.67
C GLN A 204 4.73 14.85 -17.93
N ARG A 205 5.00 13.54 -17.77
CA ARG A 205 5.25 12.64 -18.91
C ARG A 205 3.99 12.43 -19.75
N ALA A 206 2.83 12.25 -19.10
CA ALA A 206 1.56 12.10 -19.79
C ALA A 206 1.17 13.35 -20.61
N THR A 207 1.44 14.55 -20.09
CA THR A 207 1.19 15.80 -20.84
C THR A 207 2.16 15.97 -22.01
N ARG A 208 3.46 15.67 -21.84
CA ARG A 208 4.45 15.80 -22.91
C ARG A 208 4.21 14.89 -24.10
N LEU A 209 3.64 13.70 -23.88
CA LEU A 209 3.34 12.75 -24.95
C LEU A 209 2.02 13.04 -25.68
N ARG A 210 1.20 13.98 -25.17
CA ARG A 210 -0.05 14.42 -25.79
C ARG A 210 0.11 15.72 -26.62
N GLN A 211 1.30 16.32 -26.59
CA GLN A 211 1.70 17.48 -27.41
C GLN A 211 2.47 17.01 -28.61
#